data_AF-A0A7W6BP45-F1
#
_entry.id   AF-A0A7W6BP45-F1
#
_cell.length_a   1.000
_cell.length_b   1.000
_cell.length_c   1.000
_cell.angle_alpha   90.00
_cell.angle_beta   90.00
_cell.angle_gamma   90.00
#
_symmetry.space_group_name_H-M   'P 1'
#
loop_
_entity.id
_entity.type
_entity.pdbx_description
1 polymer ?
#
loop_
_entity_poly.entity_id
_entity_poly.type
_entity_poly.pdbx_seq_one_letter_code
_entity_poly.pdbx_strand_id
1 'polypeptide(L)'
;MYHQLATRFGRNAHQISGREALDNEALYRHVPSIFAREAHDSRSERYVYVPTIDIVEGLRREGWFPFFAVQSVPRDGSRHGHAKHMLHLMFADDVSSQGKPLF
;
A
#
# COMPACT_ATOMS: atom_id res chain seq x y z
N MET A 1 2.04 13.40 -11.85
CA MET A 1 0.87 12.51 -12.02
C MET A 1 -0.06 12.71 -10.83
N TYR A 2 -1.33 13.02 -11.08
CA TYR A 2 -2.35 13.06 -10.04
C TYR A 2 -3.01 11.68 -10.01
N HIS A 3 -2.83 10.91 -8.94
CA HIS A 3 -3.50 9.62 -8.79
C HIS A 3 -4.93 9.88 -8.31
N GLN A 4 -5.94 9.58 -9.15
CA GLN A 4 -7.32 9.56 -8.67
C GLN A 4 -7.48 8.35 -7.75
N LEU A 5 -7.51 8.61 -6.44
CA LEU A 5 -7.62 7.55 -5.44
C LEU A 5 -9.04 6.99 -5.43
N ALA A 6 -9.19 5.67 -5.31
CA ALA A 6 -10.50 5.01 -5.21
C ALA A 6 -11.29 5.42 -3.95
N THR A 7 -10.62 6.10 -3.00
CA THR A 7 -11.24 6.60 -1.78
C THR A 7 -10.48 7.83 -1.28
N ARG A 8 -11.15 8.66 -0.48
CA ARG A 8 -10.53 9.86 0.08
C ARG A 8 -9.57 9.52 1.22
N PHE A 9 -8.45 10.24 1.24
CA PHE A 9 -7.51 10.31 2.35
C PHE A 9 -7.49 11.74 2.90
N GLY A 10 -7.15 11.88 4.18
CA GLY A 10 -6.98 13.20 4.81
C GLY A 10 -5.82 13.98 4.18
N ARG A 11 -5.84 15.31 4.29
CA ARG A 11 -4.77 16.17 3.78
C ARG A 11 -3.39 15.89 4.40
N ASN A 12 -3.37 15.27 5.57
CA ASN A 12 -2.17 14.89 6.32
C ASN A 12 -1.74 13.44 6.07
N ALA A 13 -2.31 12.75 5.08
CA ALA A 13 -1.93 11.37 4.78
C ALA A 13 -0.48 11.29 4.28
N HIS A 14 0.21 10.20 4.62
CA HIS A 14 1.51 9.89 4.06
C HIS A 14 1.32 9.20 2.72
N GLN A 15 1.96 9.70 1.67
CA GLN A 15 1.88 9.14 0.32
C GLN A 15 3.26 9.08 -0.33
N ILE A 16 3.46 8.09 -1.18
CA ILE A 16 4.67 7.92 -2.00
C ILE A 16 4.27 7.39 -3.38
N SER A 17 4.98 7.86 -4.41
CA SER A 17 4.90 7.34 -5.77
C SER A 17 6.32 7.17 -6.31
N GLY A 18 6.62 6.03 -6.92
CA GLY A 18 7.90 5.74 -7.56
C GLY A 18 7.80 5.70 -9.08
N ARG A 19 8.92 5.99 -9.78
CA ARG A 19 9.10 5.58 -11.18
C ARG A 19 9.49 4.10 -11.29
N GLU A 20 10.00 3.55 -10.20
CA GLU A 20 10.33 2.14 -10.00
C GLU A 20 9.42 1.56 -8.92
N ALA A 21 9.37 0.22 -8.85
CA ALA A 21 8.60 -0.48 -7.84
C ALA A 21 9.07 -0.09 -6.42
N LEU A 22 8.11 0.14 -5.53
CA LEU A 22 8.38 0.42 -4.11
C LEU A 22 8.82 -0.87 -3.41
N ASP A 23 9.99 -0.82 -2.80
CA ASP A 23 10.50 -1.88 -1.94
C ASP A 23 9.87 -1.85 -0.54
N ASN A 24 10.22 -2.84 0.28
CA ASN A 24 9.68 -2.93 1.65
C ASN A 24 10.15 -1.80 2.55
N GLU A 25 11.32 -1.22 2.32
CA GLU A 25 11.81 -0.09 3.12
C GLU A 25 10.97 1.17 2.85
N ALA A 26 10.73 1.47 1.57
CA ALA A 26 9.89 2.58 1.12
C ALA A 26 8.47 2.43 1.64
N LEU A 27 7.90 1.23 1.54
CA LEU A 27 6.56 0.93 2.06
C LEU A 27 6.53 1.06 3.59
N TYR A 28 7.51 0.54 4.32
CA TYR A 28 7.52 0.60 5.79
C TYR A 28 7.56 2.04 6.29
N ARG A 29 8.32 2.91 5.60
CA ARG A 29 8.44 4.32 5.96
C ARG A 29 7.15 5.12 5.73
N HIS A 30 6.34 4.78 4.73
CA HIS A 30 5.18 5.59 4.31
C HIS A 30 3.82 4.98 4.66
N VAL A 31 3.72 3.66 4.65
CA VAL A 31 2.50 2.90 4.89
C VAL A 31 2.74 1.74 5.87
N PRO A 32 3.26 2.00 7.08
CA PRO A 32 3.63 0.96 8.03
C PRO A 32 2.47 0.02 8.42
N SER A 33 1.21 0.44 8.23
CA SER A 33 0.06 -0.39 8.59
C SER A 33 -0.09 -1.66 7.74
N ILE A 34 0.54 -1.73 6.56
CA ILE A 34 0.55 -2.97 5.77
C ILE A 34 1.38 -4.08 6.43
N PHE A 35 2.28 -3.72 7.35
CA PHE A 35 3.19 -4.64 8.04
C PHE A 35 2.66 -5.14 9.38
N ALA A 36 1.48 -4.69 9.82
CA ALA A 36 0.85 -5.26 10.99
C ALA A 36 0.67 -6.77 10.80
N ARG A 37 1.07 -7.55 11.81
CA ARG A 37 0.99 -9.01 11.81
C ARG A 37 -0.24 -9.54 12.52
N GLU A 38 -0.90 -8.68 13.29
CA GLU A 38 -2.06 -9.02 14.10
C GLU A 38 -3.16 -7.97 13.92
N ALA A 39 -4.38 -8.33 14.32
CA ALA A 39 -5.49 -7.40 14.38
C ALA A 39 -5.25 -6.36 15.49
N HIS A 40 -5.84 -5.18 15.34
CA HIS A 40 -5.96 -4.24 16.47
C HIS A 40 -6.90 -4.81 17.54
N ASP A 41 -6.61 -4.59 18.83
CA ASP A 41 -7.38 -5.11 19.98
C ASP A 41 -8.87 -4.73 19.96
N SER A 42 -9.24 -3.69 19.23
CA SER A 42 -10.64 -3.29 19.05
C SER A 42 -11.44 -4.25 18.14
N ARG A 43 -10.81 -5.28 17.57
CA ARG A 43 -11.47 -6.24 16.67
C ARG A 43 -12.03 -7.39 17.49
N SER A 44 -13.22 -7.84 17.11
CA SER A 44 -13.87 -8.99 17.74
C SER A 44 -13.09 -10.27 17.51
N GLU A 45 -13.24 -11.26 18.39
CA GLU A 45 -12.65 -12.61 18.24
C GLU A 45 -12.97 -13.32 16.92
N ARG A 46 -14.11 -12.98 16.28
CA ARG A 46 -14.49 -13.54 14.97
C ARG A 46 -13.72 -12.94 13.78
N TYR A 47 -12.92 -11.90 14.00
CA TYR A 47 -12.20 -11.22 12.93
C TYR A 47 -10.92 -12.01 12.61
N VAL A 48 -10.90 -12.63 11.43
CA VAL A 48 -9.70 -13.29 10.91
C VAL A 48 -8.84 -12.25 10.22
N TYR A 49 -7.68 -11.96 10.82
CA TYR A 49 -6.72 -11.04 10.24
C TYR A 49 -5.80 -11.76 9.27
N VAL A 50 -5.64 -11.17 8.10
CA VAL A 50 -4.61 -11.55 7.11
C VAL A 50 -3.68 -10.35 6.96
N PRO A 51 -2.39 -10.48 7.27
CA PRO A 51 -1.43 -9.39 7.09
C PRO A 51 -1.37 -8.94 5.62
N THR A 52 -1.52 -7.62 5.38
CA THR A 52 -1.48 -7.08 4.02
C THR A 52 -0.14 -7.37 3.34
N ILE A 53 0.97 -7.35 4.09
CA ILE A 53 2.29 -7.65 3.56
C ILE A 53 2.37 -9.06 2.94
N ASP A 54 1.69 -10.06 3.50
CA ASP A 54 1.70 -11.42 2.94
C ASP A 54 0.99 -11.46 1.58
N ILE A 55 -0.08 -10.67 1.43
CA ILE A 55 -0.78 -10.49 0.15
C ILE A 55 0.13 -9.78 -0.86
N VAL A 56 0.84 -8.72 -0.45
CA VAL A 56 1.76 -7.97 -1.31
C VAL A 56 2.91 -8.86 -1.79
N GLU A 57 3.51 -9.67 -0.92
CA GLU A 57 4.58 -10.60 -1.31
C GLU A 57 4.05 -11.70 -2.24
N GLY A 58 2.83 -12.18 -2.03
CA GLY A 58 2.16 -13.09 -2.97
C GLY A 58 2.00 -12.45 -4.35
N LEU A 59 1.45 -11.24 -4.41
CA LEU A 59 1.25 -10.49 -5.64
C LEU A 59 2.56 -10.21 -6.39
N ARG A 60 3.65 -9.91 -5.67
CA ARG A 60 4.97 -9.73 -6.28
C ARG A 60 5.49 -10.99 -6.97
N ARG A 61 5.25 -12.18 -6.40
CA ARG A 61 5.61 -13.46 -7.05
C ARG A 61 4.84 -13.67 -8.34
N GLU A 62 3.60 -13.16 -8.39
CA GLU A 62 2.76 -13.14 -9.59
C GLU A 62 3.03 -11.93 -10.50
N GLY A 63 4.11 -11.17 -10.30
CA GLY A 63 4.53 -10.07 -11.19
C GLY A 63 3.83 -8.73 -10.95
N TRP A 64 3.07 -8.57 -9.86
CA TRP A 64 2.42 -7.31 -9.49
C TRP A 64 3.23 -6.56 -8.45
N PHE A 65 3.65 -5.33 -8.78
CA PHE A 65 4.52 -4.53 -7.94
C PHE A 65 3.86 -3.21 -7.53
N PRO A 66 4.01 -2.76 -6.28
CA PRO A 66 3.47 -1.48 -5.84
C PRO A 66 4.28 -0.31 -6.41
N PHE A 67 3.62 0.69 -6.98
CA PHE A 67 4.26 1.93 -7.48
C PHE A 67 3.73 3.19 -6.81
N PHE A 68 2.61 3.07 -6.11
CA PHE A 68 2.07 4.12 -5.27
C PHE A 68 1.50 3.51 -3.99
N ALA A 69 1.67 4.23 -2.89
CA ALA A 69 1.15 3.86 -1.59
C ALA A 69 0.70 5.10 -0.82
N VAL A 70 -0.38 4.98 -0.06
CA VAL A 70 -0.88 6.03 0.83
C VAL A 70 -1.48 5.44 2.08
N GLN A 71 -1.26 6.09 3.23
CA GLN A 71 -1.85 5.73 4.52
C GLN A 71 -2.42 6.97 5.22
N SER A 72 -3.60 6.80 5.83
CA SER A 72 -4.21 7.84 6.66
C SER A 72 -3.44 8.04 7.96
N VAL A 73 -3.39 9.26 8.48
CA VAL A 73 -2.85 9.52 9.81
C VAL A 73 -4.03 9.63 10.80
N PRO A 74 -4.26 8.61 11.65
CA PRO A 74 -5.31 8.67 12.66
C PRO A 74 -4.96 9.72 13.74
N ARG A 75 -5.99 10.26 14.39
CA ARG A 75 -5.80 11.16 15.55
C ARG A 75 -5.23 10.44 16.77
N ASP A 76 -5.65 9.19 16.94
CA ASP A 76 -5.21 8.29 17.99
C ASP A 76 -3.98 7.51 17.50
N GLY A 77 -2.83 7.75 18.14
CA GLY A 77 -1.55 7.17 17.76
C GLY A 77 -1.51 5.64 17.86
N SER A 78 -2.30 5.05 18.77
CA SER A 78 -2.38 3.58 18.92
C SER A 78 -2.88 2.89 17.64
N ARG A 79 -3.64 3.61 16.81
CA ARG A 79 -4.21 3.09 15.57
C ARG A 79 -3.30 3.23 14.37
N HIS A 80 -2.12 3.83 14.51
CA HIS A 80 -1.23 4.10 13.38
C HIS A 80 -0.84 2.81 12.64
N GLY A 81 -0.56 1.73 13.37
CA GLY A 81 -0.24 0.41 12.81
C GLY A 81 -1.41 -0.29 12.11
N HIS A 82 -2.64 0.20 12.26
CA HIS A 82 -3.83 -0.39 11.63
C HIS A 82 -4.65 0.65 10.85
N ALA A 83 -3.99 1.74 10.48
CA ALA A 83 -4.60 2.83 9.74
C ALA A 83 -4.94 2.37 8.31
N LYS A 84 -5.97 3.00 7.73
CA LYS A 84 -6.37 2.78 6.34
C LYS A 84 -5.17 3.03 5.41
N HIS A 85 -4.88 2.08 4.54
CA HIS A 85 -3.88 2.19 3.49
C HIS A 85 -4.49 1.91 2.11
N MET A 86 -3.78 2.30 1.06
CA MET A 86 -4.06 1.95 -0.33
C MET A 86 -2.74 1.79 -1.06
N LEU A 87 -2.65 0.74 -1.86
CA LEU A 87 -1.54 0.48 -2.79
C LEU A 87 -2.09 0.49 -4.22
N HIS A 88 -1.31 1.03 -5.15
CA HIS A 88 -1.55 0.86 -6.59
C HIS A 88 -0.44 -0.03 -7.12
N LEU A 89 -0.83 -1.18 -7.69
CA LEU A 89 0.08 -2.15 -8.26
C LEU A 89 0.06 -2.07 -9.79
N MET A 90 1.21 -2.31 -10.40
CA MET A 90 1.36 -2.48 -11.84
C MET A 90 2.03 -3.82 -12.14
N PHE A 91 1.65 -4.44 -13.25
CA PHE A 91 2.23 -5.70 -13.69
C PHE A 91 3.58 -5.49 -14.38
N ALA A 92 4.53 -6.41 -14.23
CA ALA A 92 5.90 -6.28 -14.74
C ALA A 92 5.98 -5.90 -16.22
N ASP A 93 5.12 -6.47 -17.07
CA ASP A 93 5.13 -6.21 -18.51
C ASP A 93 4.61 -4.79 -18.84
N ASP A 94 3.68 -4.26 -18.03
CA ASP A 94 3.16 -2.90 -18.18
C ASP A 94 4.19 -1.84 -17.77
N VAL A 95 5.11 -2.18 -16.87
CA VAL A 95 6.22 -1.30 -16.48
C VAL A 95 7.20 -1.10 -17.64
N SER A 96 7.38 -2.12 -18.47
CA SER A 96 8.24 -2.06 -19.67
C SER A 96 7.58 -1.31 -20.84
N SER A 97 6.25 -1.33 -20.92
CA SER A 97 5.49 -0.72 -22.02
C SER A 97 5.35 0.81 -21.87
N GLN A 98 5.47 1.35 -20.65
CA GLN A 98 5.52 2.80 -20.40
C GLN A 98 6.76 3.50 -21.02
N GLY A 99 7.69 2.75 -21.61
CA GLY A 99 8.83 3.25 -22.37
C GLY A 99 8.74 3.13 -23.89
N LYS A 100 7.66 2.56 -24.45
CA LYS A 100 7.45 2.48 -25.91
C LYS A 100 6.21 3.28 -26.30
N PRO A 101 6.31 4.28 -27.19
CA PRO A 101 5.12 4.88 -27.74
C PRO A 101 4.37 3.79 -28.53
N LEU A 102 3.07 3.70 -28.30
CA LEU A 102 2.20 3.06 -29.28
C LEU A 102 2.09 4.07 -30.42
N PHE A 103 2.76 3.73 -31.53
CA PHE A 103 2.97 4.47 -32.78
C PHE A 103 4.13 5.48 -32.78
#